data_AF-A0A1L5F8U7-F1
#
_entry.id   AF-A0A1L5F8U7-F1
#
_cell.length_a   1.000
_cell.length_b   1.000
_cell.length_c   1.000
_cell.angle_alpha   90.00
_cell.angle_beta   90.00
_cell.angle_gamma   90.00
#
_symmetry.space_group_name_H-M   'P 1'
#
loop_
_entity.id
_entity.type
_entity.pdbx_description
1 polymer ?
#
loop_
_entity_poly.entity_id
_entity_poly.type
_entity_poly.pdbx_seq_one_letter_code
_entity_poly.pdbx_strand_id
1 'polypeptide(L)' 'MPSYESLRGIPNEVNSEVHLSKIRIEWNKFYKDIAKGKIEVTKENFLNKAKEIDEKFGDKFNPKMK' A
#
# COMPACT_ATOMS: atom_id res chain seq x y z
N MET A 1 -22.22 -3.99 -2.65
CA MET A 1 -21.95 -2.70 -1.96
C MET A 1 -20.51 -2.70 -1.50
N PRO A 2 -19.75 -1.60 -1.63
CA PRO A 2 -18.45 -1.48 -0.96
C PRO A 2 -18.67 -1.49 0.56
N SER A 3 -17.92 -2.31 1.31
CA SER A 3 -18.00 -2.35 2.78
C SER A 3 -17.41 -1.07 3.40
N TYR A 4 -17.76 -0.71 4.63
CA TYR A 4 -17.14 0.41 5.35
C TYR A 4 -15.62 0.23 5.51
N GLU A 5 -15.16 -1.02 5.59
CA GLU A 5 -13.72 -1.38 5.56
C GLU A 5 -13.05 -1.00 4.23
N SER A 6 -13.82 -0.94 3.13
CA SER A 6 -13.33 -0.48 1.82
C SER A 6 -13.13 1.04 1.76
N LEU A 7 -13.59 1.79 2.78
CA LEU A 7 -13.42 3.24 2.91
C LEU A 7 -12.21 3.61 3.79
N ARG A 8 -11.24 2.71 3.95
CA ARG A 8 -10.03 3.03 4.70
C ARG A 8 -9.29 4.19 4.03
N GLY A 9 -9.07 5.25 4.79
CA GLY A 9 -8.35 6.45 4.36
C GLY A 9 -7.07 6.60 5.16
N ILE A 10 -6.11 7.32 4.58
CA ILE A 10 -4.92 7.77 5.30
C ILE A 10 -5.27 9.09 5.99
N PRO A 11 -5.21 9.19 7.33
CA PRO A 11 -5.46 10.44 8.04
C PRO A 11 -4.52 11.53 7.56
N ASN A 12 -5.02 12.76 7.45
CA ASN A 12 -4.26 13.91 6.95
C ASN A 12 -3.01 14.18 7.79
N GLU A 13 -3.07 13.85 9.09
CA GLU A 13 -2.01 14.05 10.09
C GLU A 13 -0.77 13.21 9.78
N VAL A 14 -0.96 12.03 9.19
CA VAL A 14 0.14 11.10 8.86
C VAL A 14 0.37 10.98 7.34
N ASN A 15 -0.42 11.67 6.53
CA ASN A 15 -0.42 11.57 5.07
C ASN A 15 0.97 11.85 4.45
N SER A 16 1.67 12.90 4.92
CA SER A 16 2.99 13.26 4.40
C SER A 16 4.05 12.18 4.66
N GLU A 17 4.09 11.63 5.87
CA GLU A 17 5.07 10.63 6.27
C GLU A 17 4.73 9.24 5.70
N VAL A 18 3.45 8.87 5.73
CA VAL A 18 2.99 7.52 5.38
C VAL A 18 2.73 7.42 3.88
N HIS A 19 1.83 8.22 3.33
CA HIS A 19 1.45 8.13 1.92
C HIS A 19 2.53 8.70 0.98
N LEU A 20 2.90 9.97 1.18
CA LEU A 20 3.77 10.69 0.26
C LEU A 20 5.24 10.25 0.36
N SER A 21 5.63 9.61 1.46
CA SER A 21 6.99 9.12 1.67
C SER A 21 7.07 7.59 1.72
N LYS A 22 6.65 6.95 2.81
CA LYS A 22 6.89 5.51 3.04
C LYS A 22 6.23 4.60 1.99
N ILE A 23 4.94 4.77 1.73
CA ILE A 23 4.20 4.00 0.72
C ILE A 23 4.75 4.25 -0.68
N ARG A 24 5.04 5.52 -1.01
CA ARG A 24 5.67 5.88 -2.29
C ARG A 24 7.02 5.18 -2.49
N ILE A 25 7.86 5.11 -1.45
CA ILE A 25 9.16 4.43 -1.51
C ILE A 25 8.98 2.92 -1.76
N GLU A 26 8.03 2.28 -1.09
CA GLU A 26 7.72 0.86 -1.28
C GLU A 26 7.27 0.55 -2.72
N TRP A 27 6.39 1.38 -3.29
CA TRP A 27 5.98 1.26 -4.69
C TRP A 27 7.14 1.49 -5.64
N ASN A 28 7.96 2.52 -5.41
CA ASN A 28 9.13 2.78 -6.25
C ASN A 28 10.11 1.61 -6.24
N LYS A 29 10.31 0.94 -5.09
CA LYS A 29 11.13 -0.25 -4.99
C LYS A 29 10.53 -1.41 -5.80
N PHE A 30 9.23 -1.66 -5.66
CA PHE A 30 8.52 -2.69 -6.41
C PHE A 30 8.64 -2.49 -7.93
N TYR A 31 8.39 -1.27 -8.43
CA TYR A 31 8.56 -0.97 -9.86
C TYR A 31 9.99 -1.13 -10.34
N LYS A 32 10.99 -0.78 -9.52
CA LYS A 32 12.41 -1.02 -9.85
C LYS A 32 12.72 -2.51 -9.94
N ASP A 33 12.15 -3.35 -9.07
CA ASP A 33 12.37 -4.79 -9.10
C ASP A 33 11.66 -5.45 -10.30
N ILE A 34 10.49 -4.95 -10.71
CA ILE A 34 9.86 -5.30 -11.99
C ILE A 34 10.78 -4.94 -13.16
N ALA A 35 11.28 -3.71 -13.22
CA ALA A 35 12.15 -3.26 -14.31
C ALA A 35 13.47 -4.05 -14.41
N LYS A 36 13.92 -4.64 -13.28
CA LYS A 36 15.09 -5.52 -13.22
C LYS A 36 14.78 -6.98 -13.54
N GLY A 37 13.53 -7.32 -13.86
CA GLY A 37 13.10 -8.69 -14.15
C GLY A 37 13.07 -9.61 -12.93
N LYS A 38 13.09 -9.07 -11.71
CA LYS A 38 12.98 -9.87 -10.48
C LYS A 38 11.54 -10.26 -10.14
N ILE A 39 10.58 -9.47 -10.61
CA ILE A 39 9.16 -9.64 -10.35
C ILE A 39 8.44 -9.58 -11.69
N GLU A 40 7.58 -10.56 -11.93
CA GLU A 40 6.73 -10.57 -13.13
C GLU A 40 5.57 -9.58 -13.01
N VAL A 41 5.16 -9.02 -14.15
CA VAL A 41 4.05 -8.06 -14.22
C VAL A 41 2.71 -8.81 -14.24
N THR A 42 2.33 -9.36 -13.08
CA THR A 42 1.08 -10.12 -12.91
C THR A 42 0.14 -9.40 -11.95
N LYS A 43 -1.16 -9.46 -12.20
CA LYS A 43 -2.18 -8.88 -11.30
C LYS A 43 -2.02 -9.36 -9.86
N GLU A 44 -1.68 -10.63 -9.67
CA GLU A 44 -1.44 -11.23 -8.36
C GLU A 44 -0.28 -10.57 -7.60
N ASN A 45 0.84 -10.28 -8.27
CA ASN A 45 1.97 -9.58 -7.64
C ASN A 45 1.61 -8.16 -7.18
N PHE A 46 0.76 -7.45 -7.93
CA PHE A 46 0.26 -6.14 -7.51
C PHE A 46 -0.67 -6.25 -6.30
N LEU A 47 -1.57 -7.24 -6.28
CA LEU A 47 -2.46 -7.49 -5.13
C LEU A 47 -1.67 -7.85 -3.88
N ASN A 48 -0.67 -8.73 -4.02
CA ASN A 48 0.23 -9.11 -2.93
C ASN A 48 1.02 -7.90 -2.42
N LYS A 49 1.53 -7.03 -3.30
CA LYS A 49 2.23 -5.82 -2.87
C LYS A 49 1.31 -4.85 -2.14
N ALA A 50 0.07 -4.67 -2.62
CA ALA A 50 -0.91 -3.83 -1.94
C ALA A 50 -1.24 -4.37 -0.54
N LYS A 51 -1.36 -5.70 -0.40
CA LYS A 51 -1.57 -6.37 0.89
C LYS A 51 -0.37 -6.20 1.82
N GLU A 52 0.86 -6.33 1.34
CA GLU A 52 2.08 -6.11 2.14
C GLU A 52 2.17 -4.66 2.67
N ILE A 53 1.85 -3.68 1.82
CA ILE A 53 1.81 -2.27 2.21
C ILE A 53 0.72 -2.03 3.26
N ASP A 54 -0.41 -2.69 3.09
CA ASP A 54 -1.51 -2.62 4.05
C ASP A 54 -1.17 -3.26 5.39
N GLU A 55 -0.55 -4.43 5.42
CA GLU A 55 -0.08 -5.05 6.66
C GLU A 55 0.96 -4.17 7.38
N LYS A 56 1.78 -3.43 6.63
CA LYS A 56 2.82 -2.53 7.19
C LYS A 56 2.28 -1.21 7.73
N PHE A 57 1.25 -0.65 7.10
CA PHE A 57 0.78 0.73 7.38
C PHE A 57 -0.70 0.83 7.73
N GLY A 58 -1.44 -0.28 7.66
CA GLY A 58 -2.88 -0.39 7.88
C GLY A 58 -3.32 0.12 9.24
N ASP A 59 -2.49 -0.08 10.27
CA ASP A 59 -2.72 0.43 11.63
C ASP A 59 -2.77 1.96 11.71
N LYS A 60 -2.19 2.63 10.72
CA LYS A 60 -2.19 4.09 10.59
C LYS A 60 -3.35 4.61 9.76
N PHE A 61 -4.13 3.73 9.13
CA PHE A 61 -5.32 4.10 8.37
C PHE A 61 -6.53 4.20 9.30
N ASN A 62 -7.53 4.96 8.89
CA ASN A 62 -8.79 5.10 9.62
C ASN A 62 -9.95 4.65 8.72
N PRO A 63 -10.85 3.77 9.19
CA PRO A 63 -10.85 3.07 10.47
C PRO A 63 -9.68 2.09 10.61
N LYS A 64 -9.20 1.86 11.84
CA LYS A 64 -8.24 0.80 12.15
C LYS A 64 -8.85 -0.57 11.80
N MET A 65 -8.03 -1.50 11.31
CA MET A 65 -8.48 -2.88 11.18
C MET A 65 -8.86 -3.45 12.55
N LYS A 66 -9.95 -4.22 12.57
CA LYS A 66 -10.45 -4.90 13.76
C LYS A 66 -9.67 -6.17 14.07
#